data_AF-A0A5B7Y4F9-F1
#
_entry.id   AF-A0A5B7Y4F9-F1
#
_cell.length_a   1.000
_cell.length_b   1.000
_cell.length_c   1.000
_cell.angle_alpha   90.00
_cell.angle_beta   90.00
_cell.angle_gamma   90.00
#
_symmetry.space_group_name_H-M   'P 1'
#
loop_
_entity.id
_entity.type
_entity.pdbx_description
1 polymer ?
#
loop_
_entity_poly.entity_id
_entity_poly.type
_entity_poly.pdbx_seq_one_letter_code
_entity_poly.pdbx_strand_id
1 'polypeptide(L)'
;MRNEAGGLHANHRPTDPNIFLEVMVMAVVEKTALLDEKMNEVFDWSDSKEPVRDALWNHFMESNGHNTDETEASMKEIDAKSDADVRSYVEDNLKK
;
A
#
# COMPACT_ATOMS: atom_id res chain seq x y z
N MET A 1 -2.52 22.06 -48.52
CA MET A 1 -1.65 22.57 -47.43
C MET A 1 -2.59 23.12 -46.36
N ARG A 2 -2.77 22.63 -45.14
CA ARG A 2 -2.06 21.76 -44.17
C ARG A 2 -3.17 20.96 -43.41
N ASN A 3 -3.15 19.64 -43.30
CA ASN A 3 -2.47 18.75 -42.32
C ASN A 3 -3.03 18.80 -40.88
N GLU A 4 -3.79 17.76 -40.54
CA GLU A 4 -3.85 16.91 -39.32
C GLU A 4 -3.43 17.44 -37.92
N ALA A 5 -4.31 17.22 -36.92
CA ALA A 5 -3.98 16.73 -35.56
C ALA A 5 -5.31 16.47 -34.81
N GLY A 6 -5.64 15.23 -34.44
CA GLY A 6 -5.48 14.76 -33.06
C GLY A 6 -6.65 15.24 -32.19
N GLY A 7 -7.70 14.46 -31.96
CA GLY A 7 -7.61 13.32 -31.06
C GLY A 7 -7.65 13.80 -29.61
N LEU A 8 -8.85 14.07 -29.08
CA LEU A 8 -9.06 14.14 -27.63
C LEU A 8 -10.34 13.39 -27.32
N HIS A 9 -10.14 12.11 -27.02
CA HIS A 9 -11.02 11.27 -26.23
C HIS A 9 -11.51 12.12 -25.05
N ALA A 10 -12.77 12.56 -25.09
CA ALA A 10 -13.39 13.20 -23.95
C ALA A 10 -13.44 12.14 -22.85
N ASN A 11 -12.48 12.22 -21.92
CA ASN A 11 -12.45 11.46 -20.70
C ASN A 11 -13.81 11.64 -20.00
N HIS A 12 -14.65 10.62 -20.11
CA HIS A 12 -15.88 10.49 -19.35
C HIS A 12 -15.46 10.50 -17.87
N ARG A 13 -15.54 11.67 -17.24
CA ARG A 13 -15.38 11.80 -15.79
C ARG A 13 -16.62 11.12 -15.19
N PRO A 14 -16.53 9.99 -14.48
CA PRO A 14 -17.71 9.35 -13.93
C PRO A 14 -18.26 10.28 -12.85
N THR A 15 -19.47 10.81 -13.05
CA THR A 15 -20.17 11.68 -12.09
C THR A 15 -21.07 10.88 -11.14
N ASP A 16 -20.94 9.55 -11.11
CA ASP A 16 -21.74 8.70 -10.26
C ASP A 16 -21.14 8.66 -8.83
N PRO A 17 -21.84 9.22 -7.83
CA PRO A 17 -21.36 9.21 -6.44
C PRO A 17 -21.27 7.79 -5.86
N ASN A 18 -21.92 6.80 -6.49
CA ASN A 18 -21.84 5.40 -6.09
C ASN A 18 -20.60 4.66 -6.63
N ILE A 19 -20.03 5.08 -7.76
CA ILE A 19 -18.78 4.49 -8.27
C ILE A 19 -17.61 4.89 -7.35
N PHE A 20 -17.63 6.13 -6.83
CA PHE A 20 -16.61 6.59 -5.90
C PHE A 20 -16.63 5.83 -4.57
N LEU A 21 -17.81 5.35 -4.15
CA LEU A 21 -17.95 4.55 -2.94
C LEU A 21 -17.59 3.08 -3.17
N GLU A 22 -17.94 2.48 -4.33
CA GLU A 22 -17.52 1.12 -4.68
C GLU A 22 -16.00 1.00 -4.85
N VAL A 23 -15.35 1.95 -5.51
CA VAL A 23 -13.88 1.95 -5.67
C VAL A 23 -13.17 2.14 -4.32
N MET A 24 -13.71 3.00 -3.44
CA MET A 24 -13.16 3.21 -2.10
C MET A 24 -13.34 1.97 -1.19
N VAL A 25 -14.46 1.24 -1.31
CA VAL A 25 -14.72 0.03 -0.51
C VAL A 25 -13.88 -1.15 -0.98
N MET A 26 -13.65 -1.33 -2.29
CA MET A 26 -12.72 -2.36 -2.77
C MET A 26 -11.28 -2.11 -2.30
N ALA A 27 -10.80 -0.86 -2.36
CA ALA A 27 -9.47 -0.49 -1.88
C ALA A 27 -9.27 -0.66 -0.36
N VAL A 28 -10.34 -0.68 0.43
CA VAL A 28 -10.29 -0.94 1.88
C VAL A 28 -10.26 -2.45 2.19
N VAL A 29 -10.87 -3.29 1.35
CA VAL A 29 -10.90 -4.75 1.57
C VAL A 29 -9.60 -5.43 1.14
N GLU A 30 -8.95 -4.97 0.05
CA GLU A 30 -7.65 -5.53 -0.37
C GLU A 30 -6.50 -5.20 0.61
N LYS A 31 -6.68 -4.14 1.38
CA LYS A 31 -5.70 -3.61 2.33
C LYS A 31 -5.36 -4.48 3.52
N THR A 32 -6.38 -5.12 4.06
CA THR A 32 -6.21 -6.07 5.17
C THR A 32 -5.60 -7.37 4.69
N ALA A 33 -5.68 -7.69 3.39
CA ALA A 33 -4.98 -8.86 2.85
C ALA A 33 -3.46 -8.62 2.85
N LEU A 34 -2.97 -7.52 2.29
CA LEU A 34 -1.52 -7.31 2.11
C LEU A 34 -0.70 -7.45 3.40
N LEU A 35 -1.16 -6.82 4.48
CA LEU A 35 -0.44 -6.80 5.75
C LEU A 35 -0.41 -8.19 6.42
N ASP A 36 -1.44 -9.00 6.18
CA ASP A 36 -1.57 -10.35 6.72
C ASP A 36 -0.97 -11.43 5.79
N GLU A 37 -0.63 -11.09 4.54
CA GLU A 37 0.12 -11.97 3.62
C GLU A 37 1.58 -12.13 4.06
N LYS A 38 2.20 -13.26 3.69
CA LYS A 38 3.62 -13.50 3.97
C LYS A 38 4.49 -12.67 3.04
N MET A 39 5.60 -12.15 3.57
CA MET A 39 6.54 -11.35 2.77
C MET A 39 7.01 -12.07 1.50
N ASN A 40 7.31 -13.36 1.56
CA ASN A 40 7.75 -14.13 0.40
C ASN A 40 6.64 -14.42 -0.65
N GLU A 41 5.38 -14.19 -0.30
CA GLU A 41 4.25 -14.34 -1.23
C GLU A 41 3.95 -13.03 -1.97
N VAL A 42 4.30 -11.88 -1.38
CA VAL A 42 4.05 -10.55 -1.95
C VAL A 42 5.30 -9.82 -2.45
N PHE A 43 6.49 -10.17 -1.95
CA PHE A 43 7.77 -9.56 -2.31
C PHE A 43 8.74 -10.63 -2.79
N ASP A 44 9.05 -10.62 -4.09
CA ASP A 44 9.94 -11.61 -4.74
C ASP A 44 11.37 -11.61 -4.18
N TRP A 45 11.80 -10.53 -3.51
CA TRP A 45 13.14 -10.40 -2.94
C TRP A 45 13.24 -10.93 -1.51
N SER A 46 12.12 -11.21 -0.85
CA SER A 46 12.09 -11.71 0.53
C SER A 46 11.81 -13.20 0.55
N ASP A 47 12.64 -13.96 1.26
CA ASP A 47 12.36 -15.37 1.57
C ASP A 47 11.64 -15.53 2.93
N SER A 48 11.30 -14.41 3.60
CA SER A 48 10.66 -14.48 4.91
C SER A 48 9.21 -14.97 4.81
N LYS A 49 8.89 -15.96 5.64
CA LYS A 49 7.53 -16.48 5.82
C LYS A 49 6.73 -15.66 6.83
N GLU A 50 7.34 -14.63 7.41
CA GLU A 50 6.67 -13.74 8.34
C GLU A 50 5.66 -12.86 7.59
N PRO A 51 4.52 -12.53 8.22
CA PRO A 51 3.59 -11.56 7.68
C PRO A 51 4.25 -10.19 7.47
N VAL A 52 3.79 -9.45 6.46
CA VAL A 52 4.29 -8.08 6.20
C VAL A 52 4.10 -7.18 7.43
N ARG A 53 2.97 -7.34 8.14
CA ARG A 53 2.68 -6.64 9.40
C ARG A 53 3.77 -6.85 10.46
N ASP A 54 4.20 -8.10 10.66
CA ASP A 54 5.22 -8.44 11.67
C ASP A 54 6.60 -7.93 11.25
N ALA A 55 6.93 -8.01 9.96
CA ALA A 55 8.18 -7.45 9.44
C ALA A 55 8.26 -5.93 9.66
N LEU A 56 7.17 -5.20 9.39
CA LEU A 56 7.08 -3.77 9.66
C LEU A 56 7.14 -3.46 11.16
N TRP A 57 6.43 -4.23 11.98
CA TRP A 57 6.49 -4.09 13.43
C TRP A 57 7.93 -4.22 13.95
N ASN A 58 8.64 -5.26 13.52
CA ASN A 58 10.05 -5.47 13.89
C ASN A 58 10.93 -4.31 13.42
N HIS A 59 10.72 -3.78 12.21
CA HIS A 59 11.46 -2.62 11.72
C HIS A 59 11.25 -1.38 12.61
N PHE A 60 10.00 -1.08 12.98
CA PHE A 60 9.69 0.04 13.87
C PHE A 60 10.25 -0.17 15.28
N MET A 61 10.19 -1.40 15.81
CA MET A 61 10.79 -1.73 17.10
C MET A 61 12.30 -1.48 17.10
N GLU A 62 13.02 -1.93 16.07
CA GLU A 62 14.46 -1.68 15.93
C GLU A 62 14.77 -0.18 15.77
N SER A 63 13.96 0.56 15.02
CA SER A 63 14.12 2.01 14.80
C SER A 63 13.87 2.83 16.06
N ASN A 64 12.86 2.47 16.86
CA ASN A 64 12.38 3.26 18.00
C ASN A 64 12.89 2.72 19.35
N GLY A 65 13.92 1.88 19.34
CA GLY A 65 14.53 1.35 20.57
C GLY A 65 13.60 0.46 21.39
N HIS A 66 12.74 -0.31 20.72
CA HIS A 66 11.76 -1.25 21.27
C HIS A 66 10.62 -0.57 22.04
N ASN A 67 10.32 0.68 21.71
CA ASN A 67 9.14 1.37 22.24
C ASN A 67 7.86 0.84 21.57
N THR A 68 7.06 0.09 22.33
CA THR A 68 5.81 -0.49 21.85
C THR A 68 4.75 0.57 21.53
N ASP A 69 4.71 1.66 22.29
CA ASP A 69 3.68 2.72 22.12
C ASP A 69 3.91 3.48 20.79
N GLU A 70 5.17 3.77 20.46
CA GLU A 70 5.53 4.40 19.18
C GLU A 70 5.38 3.45 18.00
N THR A 71 5.66 2.16 18.22
CA THR A 71 5.47 1.13 17.20
C THR A 71 4.00 0.97 16.86
N GLU A 72 3.11 0.89 17.86
CA GLU A 72 1.67 0.85 17.63
C GLU A 72 1.17 2.09 16.88
N ALA A 73 1.64 3.29 17.26
CA ALA A 73 1.29 4.53 16.56
C ALA A 73 1.71 4.49 15.08
N SER A 74 2.94 4.02 14.81
CA SER A 74 3.49 3.89 13.45
C SER A 74 2.72 2.85 12.63
N MET A 75 2.39 1.71 13.23
CA MET A 75 1.60 0.66 12.58
C MET A 75 0.18 1.13 12.25
N LYS A 76 -0.42 1.95 13.12
CA LYS A 76 -1.73 2.56 12.84
C LYS A 76 -1.67 3.54 11.67
N GLU A 77 -0.55 4.24 11.46
CA GLU A 77 -0.34 5.07 10.27
C GLU A 77 -0.19 4.23 9.00
N ILE A 78 0.51 3.08 9.08
CA ILE A 78 0.61 2.12 7.98
C ILE A 78 -0.76 1.56 7.61
N ASP A 79 -1.56 1.14 8.59
CA ASP A 79 -2.94 0.66 8.35
C ASP A 79 -3.80 1.75 7.65
N ALA A 80 -3.50 3.03 7.86
CA ALA A 80 -4.16 4.15 7.20
C ALA A 80 -3.67 4.43 5.76
N LYS A 81 -2.43 4.08 5.40
CA LYS A 81 -1.82 4.28 4.05
C LYS A 81 -2.23 3.22 3.03
N SER A 82 -2.38 3.52 1.74
CA SER A 82 -2.81 2.54 0.72
C SER A 82 -1.84 1.36 0.55
N ASP A 83 -2.28 0.22 0.01
CA ASP A 83 -1.41 -0.94 -0.24
C ASP A 83 -0.19 -0.61 -1.09
N ALA A 84 -0.35 0.24 -2.09
CA ALA A 84 0.76 0.69 -2.92
C ALA A 84 1.79 1.49 -2.11
N ASP A 85 1.32 2.34 -1.18
CA ASP A 85 2.19 3.10 -0.28
C ASP A 85 2.89 2.17 0.72
N VAL A 86 2.17 1.18 1.27
CA VAL A 86 2.74 0.19 2.20
C VAL A 86 3.81 -0.65 1.49
N ARG A 87 3.52 -1.16 0.29
CA ARG A 87 4.51 -1.90 -0.51
C ARG A 87 5.74 -1.07 -0.80
N SER A 88 5.56 0.17 -1.25
CA SER A 88 6.69 1.09 -1.51
C SER A 88 7.50 1.32 -0.23
N TYR A 89 6.83 1.55 0.91
CA TYR A 89 7.51 1.71 2.19
C TYR A 89 8.31 0.46 2.59
N VAL A 90 7.73 -0.73 2.44
CA VAL A 90 8.41 -2.00 2.71
C VAL A 90 9.62 -2.18 1.78
N GLU A 91 9.47 -1.91 0.49
CA GLU A 91 10.58 -2.00 -0.46
C GLU A 91 11.69 -0.98 -0.19
N ASP A 92 11.37 0.19 0.34
CA ASP A 92 12.37 1.22 0.64
C ASP A 92 13.07 0.98 1.99
N ASN A 93 12.40 0.37 2.98
CA ASN A 93 12.89 0.26 4.36
C ASN A 93 13.33 -1.16 4.77
N LEU A 94 12.67 -2.19 4.24
CA LEU A 94 12.93 -3.60 4.60
C LEU A 94 13.80 -4.32 3.57
N LYS A 95 13.89 -3.82 2.33
CA LYS A 95 14.80 -4.35 1.32
C LYS A 95 16.24 -4.03 1.70
N LYS A 96 17.02 -5.05 2.04
CA LYS A 96 18.46 -4.93 2.34
C LYS A 96 19.32 -5.65 1.31
#